data_AF-A0A956AYC9-F1
#
_entry.id   AF-A0A956AYC9-F1
#
_cell.length_a   1.000
_cell.length_b   1.000
_cell.length_c   1.000
_cell.angle_alpha   90.00
_cell.angle_beta   90.00
_cell.angle_gamma   90.00
#
_symmetry.space_group_name_H-M   'P 1'
#
loop_
_entity.id
_entity.type
_entity.pdbx_description
1 polymer ?
#
loop_
_entity_poly.entity_id
_entity_poly.type
_entity_poly.pdbx_seq_one_letter_code
_entity_poly.pdbx_strand_id
1 'polypeptide(L)'
;MSRLMALLGAAAALLPACKDPGDPCALRQTPTGQLRDPCSIRCLNLPMNCPDGEYHVNPEVCSGSRCEADADCPADWVCMAFEHDESLRYCTPAEVCE
;
A
#
# COMPACT_ATOMS: atom_id res chain seq x y z
N MET A 1 -21.68 -51.28 -12.73
CA MET A 1 -20.41 -50.58 -13.06
C MET A 1 -20.65 -49.09 -12.87
N SER A 2 -20.03 -48.56 -11.81
CA SER A 2 -20.30 -47.25 -11.21
C SER A 2 -19.95 -46.07 -12.12
N ARG A 3 -20.88 -45.12 -12.27
CA ARG A 3 -20.64 -43.79 -12.82
C ARG A 3 -20.88 -42.75 -11.74
N LEU A 4 -19.88 -42.51 -10.92
CA LEU A 4 -19.81 -41.39 -9.97
C LEU A 4 -18.46 -40.72 -10.18
N MET A 5 -18.38 -39.88 -11.23
CA MET A 5 -17.22 -39.06 -11.53
C MET A 5 -17.36 -37.72 -10.79
N ALA A 6 -16.62 -37.62 -9.69
CA ALA A 6 -15.91 -36.44 -9.18
C ALA A 6 -16.53 -35.05 -9.48
N LEU A 7 -17.39 -34.59 -8.56
CA LEU A 7 -17.54 -33.17 -8.26
C LEU A 7 -16.39 -32.78 -7.31
N LEU A 8 -15.19 -32.53 -7.85
CA LEU A 8 -14.08 -31.95 -7.11
C LEU A 8 -13.50 -30.77 -7.88
N GLY A 9 -13.45 -29.62 -7.21
CA GLY A 9 -12.40 -28.63 -7.43
C GLY A 9 -12.81 -27.40 -8.24
N ALA A 10 -13.55 -26.48 -7.61
CA ALA A 10 -13.50 -25.07 -7.97
C ALA A 10 -13.91 -24.18 -6.79
N ALA A 11 -13.36 -24.43 -5.60
CA ALA A 11 -13.29 -23.41 -4.56
C ALA A 11 -11.98 -22.65 -4.76
N ALA A 12 -11.89 -21.88 -5.86
CA ALA A 12 -10.83 -20.89 -6.02
C ALA A 12 -11.07 -19.85 -4.93
N ALA A 13 -10.22 -19.89 -3.91
CA ALA A 13 -10.28 -19.00 -2.78
C ALA A 13 -10.34 -17.56 -3.28
N LEU A 14 -11.44 -16.87 -2.96
CA LEU A 14 -11.51 -15.41 -2.93
C LEU A 14 -10.62 -14.95 -1.78
N LEU A 15 -9.31 -15.15 -1.90
CA LEU A 15 -8.34 -14.46 -1.08
C LEU A 15 -8.49 -13.00 -1.48
N PRO A 16 -8.85 -12.08 -0.56
CA PRO A 16 -8.77 -10.67 -0.87
C PRO A 16 -7.35 -10.41 -1.36
N ALA A 17 -7.20 -10.03 -2.63
CA ALA A 17 -5.91 -9.73 -3.21
C ALA A 17 -5.30 -8.60 -2.37
N CYS A 18 -4.31 -8.96 -1.56
CA CYS A 18 -3.52 -7.99 -0.82
C CYS A 18 -2.90 -7.07 -1.87
N LYS A 19 -3.17 -5.77 -1.77
CA LYS A 19 -2.60 -4.80 -2.69
C LYS A 19 -1.08 -4.75 -2.55
N ASP A 20 -0.38 -4.64 -3.68
CA ASP A 20 1.07 -4.57 -3.74
C ASP A 20 1.55 -3.17 -3.31
N PRO A 21 2.80 -3.01 -2.83
CA PRO A 21 3.38 -1.69 -2.60
C PRO A 21 3.25 -0.80 -3.84
N GLY A 22 2.82 0.45 -3.64
CA GLY A 22 2.59 1.42 -4.71
C GLY A 22 1.18 1.38 -5.31
N ASP A 23 0.40 0.32 -5.06
CA ASP A 23 -0.99 0.29 -5.51
C ASP A 23 -1.82 1.37 -4.82
N PRO A 24 -2.81 1.96 -5.53
CA PRO A 24 -3.76 2.89 -4.92
C PRO A 24 -4.47 2.27 -3.72
N CYS A 25 -4.55 2.98 -2.61
CA CYS A 25 -5.25 2.55 -1.40
C CYS A 25 -6.18 3.65 -0.90
N ALA A 26 -7.30 3.24 -0.32
CA ALA A 26 -8.19 4.14 0.38
C ALA A 26 -8.67 3.42 1.63
N LEU A 27 -8.59 4.09 2.78
CA LEU A 27 -9.16 3.54 4.01
C LEU A 27 -10.65 3.29 3.78
N ARG A 28 -11.07 2.03 3.93
CA ARG A 28 -12.48 1.65 3.79
C ARG A 28 -13.10 1.52 5.16
N GLN A 29 -14.27 2.13 5.33
CA GLN A 29 -15.08 1.90 6.50
C GLN A 29 -15.68 0.49 6.39
N THR A 30 -15.34 -0.36 7.35
CA THR A 30 -15.93 -1.69 7.50
C THR A 30 -17.39 -1.58 7.96
N PRO A 31 -18.21 -2.65 7.80
CA PRO A 31 -19.59 -2.66 8.32
C PRO A 31 -19.70 -2.42 9.82
N THR A 32 -18.62 -2.60 10.58
CA THR A 32 -18.53 -2.32 12.02
C THR A 32 -18.07 -0.89 12.33
N GLY A 33 -17.94 -0.04 11.30
CA GLY A 33 -17.55 1.36 11.44
C GLY A 33 -16.03 1.61 11.57
N GLN A 34 -15.21 0.55 11.60
CA GLN A 34 -13.75 0.68 11.68
C GLN A 34 -13.15 1.01 10.33
N LEU A 35 -12.19 1.95 10.29
CA LEU A 35 -11.36 2.18 9.11
C LEU A 35 -10.34 1.04 8.97
N ARG A 36 -10.32 0.38 7.81
CA ARG A 36 -9.31 -0.61 7.47
C ARG A 36 -8.53 -0.19 6.25
N ASP A 37 -7.24 -0.45 6.33
CA ASP A 37 -6.35 -0.44 5.19
C ASP A 37 -6.64 -1.65 4.28
N PRO A 38 -6.89 -1.44 2.97
CA PRO A 38 -7.00 -2.54 2.01
C PRO A 38 -5.65 -3.23 1.72
N CYS A 39 -4.54 -2.58 2.04
CA CYS A 39 -3.21 -3.15 1.94
C CYS A 39 -2.95 -4.07 3.15
N SER A 40 -2.15 -5.13 2.97
CA SER A 40 -1.67 -5.95 4.10
C SER A 40 -0.52 -5.29 4.91
N ILE A 41 -0.31 -4.00 4.68
CA ILE A 41 0.82 -3.21 5.16
C ILE A 41 0.28 -1.88 5.72
N ARG A 42 0.59 -0.75 5.11
CA ARG A 42 0.10 0.58 5.47
C ARG A 42 -0.32 1.37 4.23
N CYS A 43 -1.51 1.95 4.26
CA CYS A 43 -1.97 2.94 3.31
C CYS A 43 -1.40 4.30 3.72
N LEU A 44 -0.61 4.92 2.85
CA LEU A 44 -0.05 6.25 3.04
C LEU A 44 -1.11 7.29 2.69
N ASN A 45 -2.00 7.58 3.64
CA ASN A 45 -3.18 8.43 3.43
C ASN A 45 -3.14 9.73 4.29
N LEU A 46 -1.96 10.10 4.75
CA LEU A 46 -1.71 11.34 5.48
C LEU A 46 -0.66 12.18 4.71
N PRO A 47 -0.59 13.49 4.97
CA PRO A 47 0.41 14.35 4.34
C PRO A 47 1.84 13.86 4.57
N MET A 48 2.60 13.82 3.47
CA MET A 48 4.00 13.43 3.43
C MET A 48 4.82 14.47 2.65
N ASN A 49 6.08 14.61 3.05
CA ASN A 49 7.06 15.49 2.40
C ASN A 49 7.78 14.71 1.31
N CYS A 50 7.73 15.25 0.09
CA CYS A 50 8.64 14.84 -0.98
C CYS A 50 10.09 15.21 -0.61
N PRO A 51 11.09 14.46 -1.12
CA PRO A 51 12.50 14.67 -0.76
C PRO A 51 13.06 16.04 -1.20
N ASP A 52 12.42 16.70 -2.15
CA ASP A 52 12.72 18.08 -2.55
C ASP A 52 12.21 19.14 -1.55
N GLY A 53 11.34 18.75 -0.62
CA GLY A 53 10.82 19.59 0.45
C GLY A 53 9.82 20.66 -0.01
N GLU A 54 9.47 20.72 -1.29
CA GLU A 54 8.58 21.75 -1.84
C GLU A 54 7.11 21.32 -1.88
N TYR A 55 6.84 20.01 -1.89
CA TYR A 55 5.50 19.46 -2.10
C TYR A 55 5.04 18.56 -0.94
N HIS A 56 3.91 18.95 -0.34
CA HIS A 56 3.15 18.11 0.58
C HIS A 56 2.07 17.37 -0.21
N VAL A 57 2.13 16.05 -0.20
CA VAL A 57 1.19 15.19 -0.93
C VAL A 57 0.51 14.22 0.02
N ASN A 58 -0.70 13.82 -0.33
CA ASN A 58 -1.34 12.67 0.28
C ASN A 58 -1.27 11.51 -0.73
N PRO A 59 -0.33 10.57 -0.58
CA PRO A 59 -0.04 9.60 -1.63
C PRO A 59 -1.22 8.71 -2.02
N GLU A 60 -2.06 8.35 -1.05
CA GLU A 60 -3.16 7.40 -1.22
C GLU A 60 -2.70 6.08 -1.89
N VAL A 61 -1.49 5.61 -1.55
CA VAL A 61 -0.91 4.36 -2.03
C VAL A 61 -0.42 3.46 -0.90
N CYS A 62 -0.34 2.16 -1.17
CA CYS A 62 0.24 1.20 -0.25
C CYS A 62 1.75 1.48 -0.08
N SER A 63 2.20 1.58 1.16
CA SER A 63 3.59 1.88 1.51
C SER A 63 4.59 0.85 0.97
N GLY A 64 5.77 1.29 0.55
CA GLY A 64 6.92 0.41 0.41
C GLY A 64 7.51 0.00 1.76
N SER A 65 8.77 -0.45 1.73
CA SER A 65 9.57 -0.66 2.93
C SER A 65 9.82 0.65 3.68
N ARG A 66 10.12 0.55 4.98
CA ARG A 66 10.67 1.66 5.75
C ARG A 66 12.06 2.02 5.19
N CYS A 67 12.39 3.30 5.16
CA CYS A 67 13.65 3.81 4.62
C CYS A 67 14.23 4.91 5.53
N GLU A 68 15.50 5.23 5.34
CA GLU A 68 16.14 6.41 5.93
C GLU A 68 16.57 7.40 4.83
N ALA A 69 16.90 6.90 3.64
CA ALA A 69 17.24 7.65 2.45
C ALA A 69 16.70 7.02 1.15
N ASP A 70 16.70 7.77 0.04
CA ASP A 70 16.22 7.30 -1.27
C ASP A 70 16.97 6.05 -1.77
N ALA A 71 18.24 5.90 -1.38
CA ALA A 71 19.06 4.74 -1.74
C ALA A 71 18.55 3.42 -1.11
N ASP A 72 17.69 3.48 -0.10
CA ASP A 72 17.06 2.31 0.52
C ASP A 72 15.83 1.81 -0.27
N CYS A 73 15.38 2.61 -1.25
CA CYS A 73 14.17 2.34 -2.02
C CYS A 73 14.48 1.67 -3.37
N PRO A 74 13.49 0.96 -3.96
CA PRO A 74 13.62 0.45 -5.32
C PRO A 74 13.89 1.57 -6.33
N ALA A 75 14.35 1.19 -7.53
CA ALA A 75 14.41 2.13 -8.64
C ALA A 75 13.04 2.76 -8.90
N ASP A 76 13.01 4.06 -9.20
CA ASP A 76 11.82 4.89 -9.43
C ASP A 76 10.95 5.14 -8.17
N TRP A 77 11.53 4.99 -6.98
CA TRP A 77 10.89 5.26 -5.70
C TRP A 77 11.71 6.27 -4.89
N VAL A 78 11.02 6.99 -4.00
CA VAL A 78 11.60 8.00 -3.10
C VAL A 78 11.24 7.73 -1.65
N CYS A 79 12.14 8.11 -0.74
CA CYS A 79 11.96 7.96 0.69
C CYS A 79 11.23 9.17 1.27
N MET A 80 9.91 9.07 1.39
CA MET A 80 9.07 10.17 1.87
C MET A 80 8.86 10.07 3.38
N ALA A 81 8.83 11.23 4.05
CA ALA A 81 8.59 11.34 5.48
C ALA A 81 7.18 11.85 5.74
N PHE A 82 6.53 11.42 6.83
CA PHE A 82 5.27 12.07 7.26
C PHE A 82 5.54 13.51 7.72
N GLU A 83 4.68 14.45 7.32
CA GLU A 83 4.82 15.87 7.67
C GLU A 83 4.85 16.08 9.20
N HIS A 84 4.08 15.29 9.94
CA HIS A 84 3.97 15.41 11.40
C HIS A 84 4.95 14.53 12.18
N ASP A 85 5.68 13.63 11.52
CA ASP A 85 6.68 12.76 12.14
C ASP A 85 7.73 12.31 11.12
N GLU A 86 8.80 13.10 11.01
CA GLU A 86 9.85 12.84 10.04
C GLU A 86 10.69 11.58 10.33
N SER A 87 10.50 10.96 11.50
CA SER A 87 11.13 9.67 11.85
C SER A 87 10.43 8.48 11.20
N LEU A 88 9.19 8.69 10.72
CA LEU A 88 8.41 7.71 9.98
C LEU A 88 8.54 8.01 8.49
N ARG A 89 9.37 7.21 7.82
CA ARG A 89 9.64 7.33 6.39
C ARG A 89 9.40 6.03 5.67
N TYR A 90 8.82 6.11 4.48
CA TYR A 90 8.49 4.94 3.66
C TYR A 90 8.81 5.20 2.20
N CYS A 91 9.28 4.16 1.53
CA CYS A 91 9.42 4.20 0.09
C CYS A 91 8.04 4.38 -0.55
N THR A 92 7.94 5.34 -1.45
CA THR A 92 6.74 5.68 -2.22
C THR A 92 7.13 5.84 -3.70
N PRO A 93 6.28 5.47 -4.67
CA PRO A 93 6.58 5.71 -6.09
C PRO A 93 6.91 7.19 -6.35
N ALA A 94 7.96 7.47 -7.11
CA ALA A 94 8.42 8.84 -7.37
C ALA A 94 7.37 9.70 -8.08
N GLU A 95 6.52 9.09 -8.91
CA GLU A 95 5.39 9.73 -9.61
C GLU A 95 4.37 10.40 -8.67
N VAL A 96 4.35 10.04 -7.38
CA VAL A 96 3.50 10.70 -6.38
C VAL A 96 3.94 12.14 -6.10
N CYS A 97 5.21 12.46 -6.35
CA CYS A 97 5.80 13.78 -6.13
C CYS A 97 5.83 14.66 -7.41
N GLU A 98 5.25 14.21 -8.52
CA GLU A 98 5.25 14.92 -9.82
C GLU A 98 4.00 15.79 -10.05
#